data_AF-A0A2C6KEI5-F1
#
_entry.id   AF-A0A2C6KEI5-F1
#
_cell.length_a   1.000
_cell.length_b   1.000
_cell.length_c   1.000
_cell.angle_alpha   90.00
_cell.angle_beta   90.00
_cell.angle_gamma   90.00
#
_symmetry.space_group_name_H-M   'P 1'
#
loop_
_entity.id
_entity.type
_entity.pdbx_description
1 polymer ?
#
loop_
_entity_poly.entity_id
_entity_poly.type
_entity_poly.pdbx_seq_one_letter_code
_entity_poly.pdbx_strand_id
1 'polypeptide(L)'
;HEDASARCSSRLPVTLWFCPAGTAQTEPPRETAAAGPPIQNGDEYEQISIANDIARLLLRNDVSQSRVATLEESDLWIHDLEAEEMERLHSLAATRTAFEADPTTDRLNDLLTAAFRSQVTLMRASRVFPDRPGCRGIAMGPALAHSATAALAGQLRDCWRALGVTSPTLSALLRGVVATVGSQTRASRAKLFVDLVPRVRRGVDPKAQEAFVAEGEAFAAALNTWAPLQILQLWVAQGDLKLG
;
A
#
# COMPACT_ATOMS: atom_id res chain seq x y z
N HIS A 1 26.40 -8.73 58.55
CA HIS A 1 27.13 -8.15 57.41
C HIS A 1 26.27 -8.32 56.17
N GLU A 2 25.15 -7.61 56.03
CA GLU A 2 25.00 -6.15 55.78
C GLU A 2 25.74 -5.69 54.51
N ASP A 3 24.99 -5.48 53.43
CA ASP A 3 24.87 -4.21 52.69
C ASP A 3 23.92 -4.44 51.48
N ALA A 4 22.67 -3.97 51.50
CA ALA A 4 22.23 -2.59 51.24
C ALA A 4 22.48 -2.13 49.79
N SER A 5 21.58 -2.50 48.87
CA SER A 5 21.49 -1.88 47.54
C SER A 5 20.19 -1.10 47.43
N ALA A 6 20.29 0.20 47.72
CA ALA A 6 19.29 1.21 47.40
C ALA A 6 19.70 1.90 46.10
N ARG A 7 18.75 2.09 45.17
CA ARG A 7 18.72 3.18 44.17
C ARG A 7 17.31 3.22 43.54
N CYS A 8 16.50 4.19 43.93
CA CYS A 8 16.36 5.52 43.32
C CYS A 8 15.36 5.49 42.16
N SER A 9 14.08 5.68 42.51
CA SER A 9 12.97 5.85 41.58
C SER A 9 12.65 7.34 41.47
N SER A 10 13.11 7.97 40.39
CA SER A 10 12.84 9.38 40.08
C SER A 10 11.50 9.50 39.35
N ARG A 11 10.54 10.15 40.01
CA ARG A 11 9.28 10.62 39.42
C ARG A 11 9.59 11.75 38.44
N LEU A 12 9.13 11.62 37.19
CA LEU A 12 9.13 12.71 36.22
C LEU A 12 7.93 13.65 36.48
N PRO A 13 8.08 14.98 36.33
CA PRO A 13 6.99 15.93 36.48
C PRO A 13 6.13 15.98 35.21
N VAL A 14 4.81 15.96 35.41
CA VAL A 14 3.81 16.26 34.37
C VAL A 14 3.82 17.76 34.13
N THR A 15 4.36 18.19 32.99
CA THR A 15 4.30 19.59 32.55
C THR A 15 3.03 19.77 31.71
N LEU A 16 2.03 20.46 32.27
CA LEU A 16 0.85 20.93 31.57
C LEU A 16 1.26 22.06 30.62
N TRP A 17 1.08 21.83 29.32
CA TRP A 17 1.30 22.85 28.29
C TRP A 17 0.05 23.74 28.16
N PHE A 18 0.24 25.02 28.44
CA PHE A 18 -0.71 26.09 28.14
C PHE A 18 -0.69 26.40 26.63
N CYS A 19 -1.83 26.30 25.96
CA CYS A 19 -2.03 26.86 24.62
C CYS A 19 -2.45 28.34 24.76
N PRO A 20 -1.74 29.30 24.14
CA PRO A 20 -2.23 30.67 24.05
C PRO A 20 -3.35 30.75 22.99
N ALA A 21 -4.39 31.51 23.31
CA ALA A 21 -5.49 31.82 22.40
C ALA A 21 -4.95 32.64 21.21
N GLY A 22 -4.89 32.00 20.03
CA GLY A 22 -4.57 32.65 18.78
C GLY A 22 -5.78 33.42 18.22
N THR A 23 -5.54 34.69 17.90
CA THR A 23 -6.44 35.61 17.20
C THR A 23 -6.97 35.02 15.90
N ALA A 24 -8.30 35.11 15.72
CA ALA A 24 -9.03 34.67 14.53
C ALA A 24 -8.51 35.38 13.27
N GLN A 25 -7.82 34.63 12.40
CA GLN A 25 -7.61 35.01 11.01
C GLN A 25 -8.83 34.56 10.21
N THR A 26 -9.46 35.51 9.52
CA THR A 26 -10.55 35.28 8.59
C THR A 26 -9.97 34.65 7.33
N GLU A 27 -10.02 33.31 7.23
CA GLU A 27 -9.68 32.60 6.00
C GLU A 27 -10.68 32.96 4.89
N PRO A 28 -10.22 33.15 3.64
CA PRO A 28 -11.10 33.32 2.49
C PRO A 28 -11.95 32.05 2.28
N PRO A 29 -13.16 32.18 1.68
CA PRO A 29 -14.05 31.06 1.47
C PRO A 29 -13.34 29.99 0.64
N ARG A 30 -13.09 28.82 1.25
CA ARG A 30 -12.65 27.62 0.57
C ARG A 30 -13.69 27.30 -0.50
N GLU A 31 -13.27 27.44 -1.75
CA GLU A 31 -13.98 26.93 -2.92
C GLU A 31 -14.17 25.42 -2.69
N THR A 32 -15.39 25.04 -2.34
CA THR A 32 -15.77 23.64 -2.10
C THR A 32 -15.57 22.91 -3.41
N ALA A 33 -14.43 22.22 -3.53
CA ALA A 33 -14.19 21.23 -4.57
C ALA A 33 -15.45 20.38 -4.69
N ALA A 34 -16.03 20.38 -5.89
CA ALA A 34 -17.27 19.69 -6.19
C ALA A 34 -17.18 18.28 -5.61
N ALA A 35 -18.12 17.94 -4.71
CA ALA A 35 -18.22 16.61 -4.16
C ALA A 35 -18.26 15.63 -5.33
N GLY A 36 -17.23 14.80 -5.45
CA GLY A 36 -17.17 13.74 -6.45
C GLY A 36 -18.43 12.87 -6.37
N PRO A 37 -18.76 12.15 -7.45
CA PRO A 37 -19.90 11.24 -7.45
C PRO A 37 -19.85 10.33 -6.21
N PRO A 38 -21.01 10.03 -5.60
CA PRO A 38 -21.05 9.20 -4.39
C PRO A 38 -20.34 7.88 -4.68
N ILE A 39 -19.45 7.49 -3.75
CA ILE A 39 -18.71 6.23 -3.75
C ILE A 39 -19.76 5.11 -3.73
N GLN A 40 -20.04 4.54 -4.89
CA GLN A 40 -21.26 3.76 -5.12
C GLN A 40 -21.09 2.26 -4.93
N ASN A 41 -19.86 1.73 -4.80
CA ASN A 41 -19.66 0.29 -4.69
C ASN A 41 -19.07 -0.10 -3.33
N GLY A 42 -19.49 -1.26 -2.80
CA GLY A 42 -18.88 -1.85 -1.61
C GLY A 42 -17.52 -2.51 -1.92
N ASP A 43 -17.13 -2.51 -3.19
CA ASP A 43 -16.05 -3.31 -3.75
C ASP A 43 -14.69 -2.67 -3.50
N GLU A 44 -14.59 -1.34 -3.65
CA GLU A 44 -13.39 -0.58 -3.31
C GLU A 44 -13.11 -0.70 -1.81
N TYR A 45 -14.15 -0.57 -0.98
CA TYR A 45 -14.05 -0.74 0.47
C TYR A 45 -13.57 -2.16 0.83
N GLU A 46 -14.18 -3.20 0.25
CA GLU A 46 -13.78 -4.58 0.49
C GLU A 46 -12.32 -4.81 0.12
N GLN A 47 -11.88 -4.34 -1.05
CA GLN A 47 -10.51 -4.52 -1.52
C GLN A 47 -9.48 -3.79 -0.65
N ILE A 48 -9.76 -2.54 -0.25
CA ILE A 48 -8.88 -1.80 0.67
C ILE A 48 -8.86 -2.47 2.06
N SER A 49 -9.99 -3.00 2.52
CA SER A 49 -10.05 -3.74 3.79
C SER A 49 -9.16 -4.98 3.74
N ILE A 50 -9.24 -5.77 2.67
CA ILE A 50 -8.35 -6.92 2.43
C ILE A 50 -6.89 -6.46 2.43
N ALA A 51 -6.56 -5.40 1.68
CA ALA A 51 -5.19 -4.85 1.63
C ALA A 51 -4.67 -4.49 3.03
N ASN A 52 -5.51 -3.87 3.87
CA ASN A 52 -5.18 -3.51 5.24
C ASN A 52 -4.98 -4.73 6.15
N ASP A 53 -5.83 -5.75 6.04
CA ASP A 53 -5.68 -6.99 6.79
C ASP A 53 -4.38 -7.69 6.44
N ILE A 54 -4.05 -7.80 5.15
CA ILE A 54 -2.78 -8.37 4.71
C ILE A 54 -1.60 -7.54 5.16
N ALA A 55 -1.65 -6.21 5.02
CA ALA A 55 -0.59 -5.33 5.47
C ALA A 55 -0.31 -5.50 6.97
N ARG A 56 -1.33 -5.73 7.80
CA ARG A 56 -1.16 -5.98 9.24
C ARG A 56 -0.42 -7.28 9.54
N LEU A 57 -0.57 -8.31 8.71
CA LEU A 57 0.06 -9.62 8.90
C LEU A 57 1.51 -9.71 8.39
N LEU A 58 1.95 -8.74 7.60
CA LEU A 58 3.28 -8.73 6.97
C LEU A 58 4.26 -7.80 7.70
N LEU A 59 5.56 -8.00 7.46
CA LEU A 59 6.56 -7.04 7.92
C LEU A 59 6.45 -5.77 7.08
N ARG A 60 6.79 -4.61 7.68
CA ARG A 60 6.79 -3.33 6.96
C ARG A 60 7.61 -3.42 5.68
N ASN A 61 8.81 -3.99 5.77
CA ASN A 61 9.74 -4.08 4.65
C ASN A 61 9.31 -5.07 3.58
N ASP A 62 8.28 -5.90 3.82
CA ASP A 62 7.69 -6.73 2.76
C ASP A 62 6.75 -5.90 1.87
N VAL A 63 6.08 -4.91 2.46
CA VAL A 63 5.13 -4.04 1.77
C VAL A 63 5.83 -2.83 1.16
N SER A 64 6.66 -2.12 1.93
CA SER A 64 7.37 -0.91 1.49
C SER A 64 8.48 -0.52 2.48
N GLN A 65 9.62 -0.10 1.96
CA GLN A 65 10.69 0.53 2.73
C GLN A 65 10.51 2.04 2.86
N SER A 66 9.73 2.63 1.96
CA SER A 66 9.39 4.05 2.00
C SER A 66 8.81 4.45 3.35
N ARG A 67 9.20 5.64 3.82
CA ARG A 67 8.55 6.30 4.95
C ARG A 67 7.18 6.82 4.52
N VAL A 68 6.44 7.36 5.47
CA VAL A 68 5.22 8.12 5.17
C VAL A 68 5.65 9.50 4.63
N ALA A 69 4.92 10.02 3.65
CA ALA A 69 5.12 11.38 3.13
C ALA A 69 5.00 12.41 4.28
N THR A 70 5.82 13.45 4.25
CA THR A 70 5.54 14.63 5.09
C THR A 70 4.32 15.37 4.56
N LEU A 71 3.77 16.31 5.35
CA LEU A 71 2.66 17.13 4.87
C LEU A 71 3.07 17.92 3.62
N GLU A 72 4.31 18.41 3.57
CA GLU A 72 4.85 19.19 2.46
C GLU A 72 5.18 18.34 1.21
N GLU A 73 5.29 17.02 1.36
CA GLU A 73 5.51 16.07 0.26
C GLU A 73 4.23 15.42 -0.26
N SER A 74 3.12 15.55 0.50
CA SER A 74 1.89 14.82 0.25
C SER A 74 1.43 14.95 -1.20
N ASP A 75 1.37 16.17 -1.73
CA ASP A 75 0.89 16.42 -3.09
C ASP A 75 1.80 15.82 -4.16
N LEU A 76 3.12 15.85 -3.94
CA LEU A 76 4.11 15.25 -4.85
C LEU A 76 3.99 13.72 -4.87
N TRP A 77 3.86 13.11 -3.69
CA TRP A 77 3.72 11.65 -3.58
C TRP A 77 2.36 11.17 -4.07
N ILE A 78 1.29 11.96 -3.89
CA ILE A 78 -0.02 11.70 -4.50
C ILE A 78 0.12 11.70 -6.01
N HIS A 79 0.77 12.70 -6.61
CA HIS A 79 0.94 12.77 -8.06
C HIS A 79 1.67 11.55 -8.63
N ASP A 80 2.78 11.13 -8.01
CA ASP A 80 3.52 9.95 -8.44
C ASP A 80 2.71 8.66 -8.25
N LEU A 81 1.97 8.55 -7.14
CA LEU A 81 1.07 7.44 -6.88
C LEU A 81 -0.06 7.38 -7.93
N GLU A 82 -0.71 8.50 -8.24
CA GLU A 82 -1.77 8.59 -9.25
C GLU A 82 -1.27 8.14 -10.62
N ALA A 83 -0.07 8.57 -11.02
CA ALA A 83 0.54 8.15 -12.28
C ALA A 83 0.72 6.62 -12.33
N GLU A 84 1.24 6.03 -11.25
CA GLU A 84 1.39 4.58 -11.14
C GLU A 84 0.03 3.87 -11.13
N GLU A 85 -0.95 4.34 -10.36
CA GLU A 85 -2.31 3.78 -10.27
C GLU A 85 -3.03 3.81 -11.61
N MET A 86 -2.93 4.90 -12.37
CA MET A 86 -3.49 5.02 -13.71
C MET A 86 -2.83 4.03 -14.69
N GLU A 87 -1.50 3.88 -14.66
CA GLU A 87 -0.81 2.88 -15.47
C GLU A 87 -1.30 1.46 -15.13
N ARG A 88 -1.44 1.16 -13.83
CA ARG A 88 -1.93 -0.14 -13.36
C ARG A 88 -3.38 -0.40 -13.75
N LEU A 89 -4.25 0.61 -13.64
CA LEU A 89 -5.65 0.55 -14.07
C LEU A 89 -5.76 0.19 -15.55
N HIS A 90 -5.05 0.90 -16.42
CA HIS A 90 -5.05 0.62 -17.86
C HIS A 90 -4.52 -0.78 -18.17
N SER A 91 -3.41 -1.17 -17.55
CA SER A 91 -2.83 -2.50 -17.73
C SER A 91 -3.78 -3.60 -17.27
N LEU A 92 -4.43 -3.44 -16.13
CA LEU A 92 -5.33 -4.42 -15.54
C LEU A 92 -6.63 -4.56 -16.34
N ALA A 93 -7.18 -3.44 -16.82
CA ALA A 93 -8.34 -3.46 -17.72
C ALA A 93 -8.01 -4.18 -19.03
N ALA A 94 -6.87 -3.85 -19.65
CA ALA A 94 -6.45 -4.47 -20.91
C ALA A 94 -6.22 -5.98 -20.78
N THR A 95 -5.53 -6.44 -19.74
CA THR A 95 -5.27 -7.87 -19.53
C THR A 95 -6.54 -8.63 -19.16
N ARG A 96 -7.44 -8.02 -18.37
CA ARG A 96 -8.75 -8.60 -18.07
C ARG A 96 -9.57 -8.80 -19.35
N THR A 97 -9.71 -7.77 -20.18
CA THR A 97 -10.44 -7.88 -21.45
C THR A 97 -9.82 -8.93 -22.38
N ALA A 98 -8.50 -9.00 -22.46
CA ALA A 98 -7.82 -10.01 -23.26
C ALA A 98 -8.07 -11.44 -22.75
N PHE A 99 -8.07 -11.64 -21.43
CA PHE A 99 -8.37 -12.94 -20.81
C PHE A 99 -9.84 -13.34 -20.98
N GLU A 100 -10.78 -12.41 -20.79
CA GLU A 100 -12.21 -12.68 -20.98
C GLU A 100 -12.55 -13.02 -22.44
N ALA A 101 -11.83 -12.43 -23.40
CA ALA A 101 -11.99 -12.74 -24.83
C ALA A 101 -11.38 -14.10 -25.23
N ASP A 102 -10.22 -14.45 -24.66
CA ASP A 102 -9.50 -15.69 -24.98
C ASP A 102 -8.74 -16.22 -23.73
N PRO A 103 -9.38 -17.09 -22.91
CA PRO A 103 -8.85 -17.51 -21.62
C PRO A 103 -7.78 -18.59 -21.73
N THR A 104 -6.60 -18.21 -22.24
CA THR A 104 -5.42 -19.08 -22.30
C THR A 104 -4.59 -19.01 -21.03
N THR A 105 -3.70 -20.00 -20.84
CA THR A 105 -2.75 -20.04 -19.72
C THR A 105 -1.86 -18.80 -19.66
N ASP A 106 -1.38 -18.32 -20.81
CA ASP A 106 -0.53 -17.14 -20.89
C ASP A 106 -1.33 -15.88 -20.50
N ARG A 107 -2.56 -15.73 -20.98
CA ARG A 107 -3.46 -14.62 -20.60
C ARG A 107 -3.83 -14.62 -19.13
N LEU A 108 -4.06 -15.80 -18.55
CA LEU A 108 -4.25 -15.94 -17.11
C LEU A 108 -3.01 -15.45 -16.34
N ASN A 109 -1.82 -15.85 -16.77
CA ASN A 109 -0.58 -15.45 -16.13
C ASN A 109 -0.34 -13.92 -16.26
N ASP A 110 -0.65 -13.32 -17.40
CA ASP A 110 -0.62 -11.87 -17.61
C ASP A 110 -1.58 -11.14 -16.67
N LEU A 111 -2.83 -11.62 -16.57
CA LEU A 111 -3.86 -11.05 -15.69
C LEU A 111 -3.45 -11.15 -14.22
N LEU A 112 -2.95 -12.31 -13.77
CA LEU A 112 -2.42 -12.50 -12.42
C LEU A 112 -1.26 -11.55 -12.14
N THR A 113 -0.32 -11.40 -13.08
CA THR A 113 0.81 -10.48 -12.94
C THR A 113 0.33 -9.04 -12.79
N ALA A 114 -0.60 -8.60 -13.64
CA ALA A 114 -1.19 -7.27 -13.59
C ALA A 114 -1.94 -7.02 -12.26
N ALA A 115 -2.71 -8.01 -11.80
CA ALA A 115 -3.46 -7.93 -10.55
C ALA A 115 -2.53 -7.87 -9.32
N PHE A 116 -1.46 -8.67 -9.28
CA PHE A 116 -0.48 -8.60 -8.18
C PHE A 116 0.30 -7.27 -8.17
N ARG A 117 0.68 -6.74 -9.34
CA ARG A 117 1.31 -5.41 -9.43
C ARG A 117 0.39 -4.33 -8.88
N SER A 118 -0.87 -4.34 -9.33
CA SER A 118 -1.92 -3.43 -8.86
C SER A 118 -2.15 -3.53 -7.35
N GLN A 119 -2.15 -4.75 -6.80
CA GLN A 119 -2.29 -4.95 -5.35
C GLN A 119 -1.11 -4.36 -4.57
N VAL A 120 0.12 -4.54 -5.04
CA VAL A 120 1.30 -3.96 -4.39
C VAL A 120 1.26 -2.44 -4.45
N THR A 121 0.88 -1.84 -5.58
CA THR A 121 0.65 -0.40 -5.73
C THR A 121 -0.39 0.09 -4.71
N LEU A 122 -1.54 -0.59 -4.61
CA LEU A 122 -2.58 -0.26 -3.63
C LEU A 122 -2.05 -0.32 -2.19
N MET A 123 -1.28 -1.35 -1.83
CA MET A 123 -0.70 -1.44 -0.48
C MET A 123 0.36 -0.36 -0.21
N ARG A 124 1.10 0.09 -1.23
CA ARG A 124 2.04 1.22 -1.15
C ARG A 124 1.33 2.56 -0.95
N ALA A 125 0.07 2.69 -1.33
CA ALA A 125 -0.75 3.86 -1.01
C ALA A 125 -0.81 4.15 0.51
N SER A 126 -0.53 3.17 1.37
CA SER A 126 -0.39 3.37 2.83
C SER A 126 0.73 4.34 3.24
N ARG A 127 1.65 4.67 2.31
CA ARG A 127 2.70 5.69 2.53
C ARG A 127 2.20 7.11 2.29
N VAL A 128 1.16 7.24 1.47
CA VAL A 128 0.53 8.51 1.07
C VAL A 128 -0.72 8.78 1.92
N PHE A 129 -1.54 7.76 2.12
CA PHE A 129 -2.74 7.77 2.96
C PHE A 129 -2.54 6.86 4.20
N PRO A 130 -1.68 7.22 5.16
CA PRO A 130 -1.42 6.38 6.33
C PRO A 130 -2.63 6.37 7.27
N ASP A 131 -3.08 5.18 7.71
CA ASP A 131 -4.10 5.07 8.78
C ASP A 131 -3.61 5.77 10.08
N ARG A 132 -2.34 5.49 10.44
CA ARG A 132 -1.62 6.15 11.54
C ARG A 132 -0.14 6.23 11.22
N PRO A 133 0.62 7.18 11.82
CA PRO A 133 2.07 7.23 11.64
C PRO A 133 2.73 5.90 11.99
N GLY A 134 3.51 5.34 11.05
CA GLY A 134 4.22 4.07 11.25
C GLY A 134 3.38 2.80 11.05
N CYS A 135 2.07 2.92 10.87
CA CYS A 135 1.22 1.77 10.51
C CYS A 135 1.40 1.40 9.03
N ARG A 136 1.05 0.15 8.72
CA ARG A 136 1.09 -0.42 7.36
C ARG A 136 -0.23 -0.29 6.59
N GLY A 137 -1.29 0.11 7.30
CA GLY A 137 -2.62 0.27 6.74
C GLY A 137 -2.81 1.61 6.04
N ILE A 138 -3.72 1.57 5.07
CA ILE A 138 -4.26 2.67 4.31
C ILE A 138 -5.44 3.28 5.10
N ALA A 139 -5.46 4.60 5.25
CA ALA A 139 -6.58 5.34 5.81
C ALA A 139 -7.77 5.24 4.84
N MET A 140 -8.82 4.53 5.25
CA MET A 140 -9.95 4.19 4.38
C MET A 140 -10.63 5.43 3.79
N GLY A 141 -10.94 6.44 4.62
CA GLY A 141 -11.63 7.65 4.17
C GLY A 141 -10.88 8.40 3.07
N PRO A 142 -9.64 8.87 3.32
CA PRO A 142 -8.83 9.54 2.30
C PRO A 142 -8.59 8.70 1.04
N ALA A 143 -8.32 7.40 1.18
CA ALA A 143 -8.08 6.52 0.03
C ALA A 143 -9.33 6.31 -0.84
N LEU A 144 -10.51 6.21 -0.22
CA LEU A 144 -11.77 6.12 -0.95
C LEU A 144 -12.18 7.46 -1.57
N ALA A 145 -11.79 8.58 -0.98
CA ALA A 145 -12.00 9.92 -1.55
C ALA A 145 -11.05 10.21 -2.72
N HIS A 146 -9.93 9.48 -2.82
CA HIS A 146 -8.96 9.58 -3.90
C HIS A 146 -9.38 8.71 -5.09
N SER A 147 -9.80 9.34 -6.19
CA SER A 147 -10.47 8.65 -7.31
C SER A 147 -9.62 7.56 -7.96
N ALA A 148 -8.32 7.77 -8.11
CA ALA A 148 -7.43 6.78 -8.74
C ALA A 148 -7.27 5.53 -7.86
N THR A 149 -7.06 5.71 -6.55
CA THR A 149 -6.96 4.61 -5.57
C THR A 149 -8.27 3.83 -5.48
N ALA A 150 -9.40 4.53 -5.39
CA ALA A 150 -10.72 3.90 -5.35
C ALA A 150 -10.99 3.09 -6.62
N ALA A 151 -10.75 3.68 -7.81
CA ALA A 151 -10.92 2.98 -9.08
C ALA A 151 -10.03 1.74 -9.18
N LEU A 152 -8.76 1.83 -8.77
CA LEU A 152 -7.84 0.70 -8.77
C LEU A 152 -8.32 -0.42 -7.85
N ALA A 153 -8.82 -0.07 -6.66
CA ALA A 153 -9.37 -1.03 -5.71
C ALA A 153 -10.63 -1.74 -6.26
N GLY A 154 -11.54 -1.00 -6.90
CA GLY A 154 -12.73 -1.56 -7.54
C GLY A 154 -12.38 -2.50 -8.69
N GLN A 155 -11.51 -2.07 -9.61
CA GLN A 155 -11.09 -2.89 -10.74
C GLN A 155 -10.36 -4.17 -10.29
N LEU A 156 -9.52 -4.08 -9.25
CA LEU A 156 -8.89 -5.24 -8.62
C LEU A 156 -9.94 -6.22 -8.12
N ARG A 157 -10.96 -5.73 -7.42
CA ARG A 157 -12.01 -6.58 -6.88
C ARG A 157 -12.74 -7.34 -7.99
N ASP A 158 -13.09 -6.63 -9.06
CA ASP A 158 -13.72 -7.21 -10.24
C ASP A 158 -12.85 -8.27 -10.90
N CYS A 159 -11.54 -8.00 -11.07
CA CYS A 159 -10.61 -8.97 -11.62
C CYS A 159 -10.54 -10.26 -10.80
N TRP A 160 -10.46 -10.15 -9.46
CA TRP A 160 -10.45 -11.33 -8.60
C TRP A 160 -11.76 -12.11 -8.64
N ARG A 161 -12.90 -11.43 -8.76
CA ARG A 161 -14.21 -12.07 -8.94
C ARG A 161 -14.33 -12.77 -10.30
N ALA A 162 -13.84 -12.16 -11.37
CA ALA A 162 -13.81 -12.78 -12.70
C ALA A 162 -12.98 -14.08 -12.70
N LEU A 163 -11.95 -14.14 -11.86
CA LEU A 163 -11.14 -15.35 -11.63
C LEU A 163 -11.77 -16.36 -10.63
N GLY A 164 -12.95 -16.07 -10.09
CA GLY A 164 -13.63 -16.92 -9.10
C GLY A 164 -12.95 -16.97 -7.73
N VAL A 165 -12.07 -16.00 -7.41
CA VAL A 165 -11.31 -16.01 -6.16
C VAL A 165 -12.13 -15.40 -5.02
N THR A 166 -12.44 -16.21 -4.01
CA THR A 166 -13.15 -15.76 -2.80
C THR A 166 -12.27 -14.84 -1.94
N SER A 167 -12.87 -14.01 -1.08
CA SER A 167 -12.11 -13.09 -0.21
C SER A 167 -11.14 -13.80 0.76
N PRO A 168 -11.51 -14.94 1.39
CA PRO A 168 -10.55 -15.74 2.17
C PRO A 168 -9.39 -16.29 1.35
N THR A 169 -9.66 -16.86 0.16
CA THR A 169 -8.62 -17.38 -0.74
C THR A 169 -7.72 -16.25 -1.23
N LEU A 170 -8.29 -15.10 -1.60
CA LEU A 170 -7.56 -13.90 -1.99
C LEU A 170 -6.66 -13.43 -0.85
N SER A 171 -7.14 -13.43 0.38
CA SER A 171 -6.35 -13.01 1.55
C SER A 171 -5.14 -13.94 1.76
N ALA A 172 -5.34 -15.25 1.72
CA ALA A 172 -4.25 -16.23 1.82
C ALA A 172 -3.23 -16.06 0.67
N LEU A 173 -3.74 -15.93 -0.56
CA LEU A 173 -2.97 -15.70 -1.78
C LEU A 173 -2.09 -14.45 -1.67
N LEU A 174 -2.68 -13.30 -1.36
CA LEU A 174 -1.98 -12.02 -1.26
C LEU A 174 -0.94 -12.02 -0.14
N ARG A 175 -1.23 -12.66 1.00
CA ARG A 175 -0.25 -12.83 2.07
C ARG A 175 1.00 -13.55 1.56
N GLY A 176 0.81 -14.67 0.85
CA GLY A 176 1.91 -15.44 0.27
C GLY A 176 2.70 -14.61 -0.75
N VAL A 177 2.00 -14.04 -1.75
CA VAL A 177 2.65 -13.29 -2.85
C VAL A 177 3.46 -12.11 -2.32
N VAL A 178 2.85 -11.27 -1.48
CA VAL A 178 3.51 -10.05 -0.99
C VAL A 178 4.68 -10.41 -0.06
N ALA A 179 4.55 -11.44 0.77
CA ALA A 179 5.68 -11.92 1.59
C ALA A 179 6.84 -12.42 0.71
N THR A 180 6.55 -13.26 -0.29
CA THR A 180 7.57 -13.82 -1.19
C THR A 180 8.27 -12.71 -1.98
N VAL A 181 7.52 -11.90 -2.73
CA VAL A 181 8.07 -10.80 -3.55
C VAL A 181 8.75 -9.76 -2.67
N GLY A 182 8.15 -9.43 -1.52
CA GLY A 182 8.71 -8.50 -0.54
C GLY A 182 10.07 -8.95 -0.02
N SER A 183 10.22 -10.24 0.30
CA SER A 183 11.48 -10.83 0.75
C SER A 183 12.54 -10.87 -0.36
N GLN A 184 12.16 -11.26 -1.58
CA GLN A 184 13.04 -11.35 -2.74
C GLN A 184 13.62 -9.98 -3.14
N THR A 185 12.79 -8.94 -3.10
CA THR A 185 13.18 -7.57 -3.46
C THR A 185 13.79 -6.78 -2.32
N ARG A 186 13.82 -7.33 -1.09
CA ARG A 186 14.20 -6.57 0.11
C ARG A 186 15.61 -5.96 0.00
N ALA A 187 16.57 -6.75 -0.46
CA ALA A 187 17.97 -6.31 -0.53
C ALA A 187 18.19 -5.24 -1.62
N SER A 188 17.54 -5.36 -2.78
CA SER A 188 17.64 -4.34 -3.85
C SER A 188 16.91 -3.06 -3.45
N ARG A 189 15.70 -3.17 -2.89
CA ARG A 189 14.95 -2.01 -2.40
C ARG A 189 15.69 -1.28 -1.28
N ALA A 190 16.33 -1.99 -0.35
CA ALA A 190 17.09 -1.35 0.73
C ALA A 190 18.18 -0.40 0.22
N LYS A 191 18.80 -0.70 -0.93
CA LYS A 191 19.81 0.16 -1.54
C LYS A 191 19.25 1.51 -2.01
N LEU A 192 17.97 1.57 -2.37
CA LEU A 192 17.29 2.80 -2.79
C LEU A 192 17.14 3.81 -1.65
N PHE A 193 17.14 3.32 -0.40
CA PHE A 193 16.93 4.15 0.80
C PHE A 193 18.23 4.37 1.60
N VAL A 194 19.39 4.01 1.04
CA VAL A 194 20.70 4.35 1.61
C VAL A 194 20.87 5.87 1.56
N ASP A 195 21.41 6.45 2.63
CA ASP A 195 21.66 7.90 2.78
C ASP A 195 20.42 8.81 2.87
N LEU A 196 19.21 8.25 2.98
CA LEU A 196 18.02 9.05 3.27
C LEU A 196 17.95 9.45 4.74
N VAL A 197 17.43 10.65 5.01
CA VAL A 197 17.21 11.12 6.37
C VAL A 197 15.97 10.40 6.93
N PRO A 198 16.11 9.43 7.86
CA PRO A 198 15.01 8.51 8.20
C PRO A 198 13.85 9.17 8.97
N ARG A 199 13.97 10.46 9.32
CA ARG A 199 13.12 11.17 10.29
C ARG A 199 12.85 12.62 9.92
N VAL A 200 12.81 12.94 8.63
CA VAL A 200 12.30 14.26 8.19
C VAL A 200 10.85 14.35 8.63
N ARG A 201 10.57 15.23 9.60
CA ARG A 201 9.20 15.49 10.08
C ARG A 201 8.52 16.62 9.32
N ARG A 202 9.30 17.40 8.55
CA ARG A 202 8.89 18.60 7.82
C ARG A 202 9.79 18.85 6.63
N GLY A 203 9.22 19.43 5.59
CA GLY A 203 9.93 19.79 4.37
C GLY A 203 9.91 18.65 3.34
N VAL A 204 10.57 18.91 2.21
CA VAL A 204 10.61 18.03 1.05
C VAL A 204 11.99 17.39 0.95
N ASP A 205 12.03 16.06 0.86
CA ASP A 205 13.21 15.25 0.57
C ASP A 205 13.04 14.61 -0.81
N PRO A 206 13.58 15.22 -1.88
CA PRO A 206 13.45 14.71 -3.25
C PRO A 206 13.99 13.28 -3.40
N LYS A 207 15.02 12.90 -2.63
CA LYS A 207 15.56 11.54 -2.70
C LYS A 207 14.60 10.52 -2.12
N ALA A 208 13.81 10.88 -1.10
CA ALA A 208 12.79 10.00 -0.56
C ALA A 208 11.65 9.77 -1.57
N GLN A 209 11.30 10.80 -2.35
CA GLN A 209 10.34 10.69 -3.45
C GLN A 209 10.88 9.82 -4.59
N GLU A 210 12.10 10.07 -5.06
CA GLU A 210 12.76 9.25 -6.09
C GLU A 210 12.84 7.77 -5.67
N ALA A 211 13.21 7.51 -4.41
CA ALA A 211 13.25 6.16 -3.85
C ALA A 211 11.87 5.51 -3.76
N PHE A 212 10.81 6.29 -3.47
CA PHE A 212 9.44 5.79 -3.49
C PHE A 212 9.04 5.31 -4.89
N VAL A 213 9.30 6.10 -5.95
CA VAL A 213 9.01 5.73 -7.35
C VAL A 213 9.82 4.48 -7.75
N ALA A 214 11.13 4.49 -7.52
CA ALA A 214 12.02 3.36 -7.86
C ALA A 214 11.65 2.07 -7.10
N GLU A 215 11.13 2.17 -5.88
CA GLU A 215 10.61 1.01 -5.15
C GLU A 215 9.42 0.36 -5.87
N GLY A 216 8.52 1.14 -6.46
CA GLY A 216 7.41 0.63 -7.28
C GLY A 216 7.89 -0.15 -8.50
N GLU A 217 8.89 0.37 -9.19
CA GLU A 217 9.53 -0.30 -10.34
C GLU A 217 10.22 -1.60 -9.93
N ALA A 218 10.91 -1.62 -8.78
CA ALA A 218 11.57 -2.82 -8.28
C ALA A 218 10.59 -3.96 -8.00
N PHE A 219 9.41 -3.64 -7.46
CA PHE A 219 8.33 -4.61 -7.29
C PHE A 219 7.77 -5.11 -8.62
N ALA A 220 7.52 -4.19 -9.56
CA ALA A 220 7.02 -4.53 -10.89
C ALA A 220 7.98 -5.46 -11.63
N ALA A 221 9.28 -5.17 -11.61
CA ALA A 221 10.31 -6.00 -12.24
C ALA A 221 10.35 -7.41 -11.63
N ALA A 222 10.27 -7.53 -10.30
CA ALA A 222 10.26 -8.83 -9.64
C ALA A 222 9.02 -9.66 -10.04
N LEU A 223 7.84 -9.05 -10.01
CA LEU A 223 6.58 -9.71 -10.39
C LEU A 223 6.57 -10.19 -11.85
N ASN A 224 7.17 -9.44 -12.78
CA ASN A 224 7.29 -9.85 -14.18
C ASN A 224 8.13 -11.13 -14.36
N THR A 225 9.07 -11.39 -13.45
CA THR A 225 9.91 -12.61 -13.49
C THR A 225 9.39 -13.75 -12.60
N TRP A 226 8.33 -13.50 -11.84
CA TRP A 226 7.87 -14.42 -10.77
C TRP A 226 7.10 -15.63 -11.31
N ALA A 227 6.64 -15.62 -12.56
CA ALA A 227 5.81 -16.68 -13.15
C ALA A 227 4.62 -17.10 -12.23
N PRO A 228 3.70 -16.17 -11.91
CA PRO A 228 2.70 -16.36 -10.86
C PRO A 228 1.97 -17.70 -10.90
N LEU A 229 1.49 -18.11 -12.08
CA LEU A 229 0.67 -19.32 -12.19
C LEU A 229 1.41 -20.59 -11.73
N GLN A 230 2.69 -20.73 -12.07
CA GLN A 230 3.49 -21.89 -11.68
C GLN A 230 3.68 -21.96 -10.16
N ILE A 231 3.89 -20.81 -9.53
CA ILE A 231 4.06 -20.72 -8.08
C ILE A 231 2.74 -21.02 -7.36
N LEU A 232 1.61 -20.53 -7.88
CA LEU A 232 0.31 -20.84 -7.30
C LEU A 232 -0.02 -22.32 -7.41
N GLN A 233 0.27 -22.95 -8.55
CA GLN A 233 0.12 -24.40 -8.72
C GLN A 233 0.97 -25.18 -7.71
N LEU A 234 2.21 -24.74 -7.46
CA LEU A 234 3.08 -25.33 -6.46
C LEU A 234 2.49 -25.21 -5.04
N TRP A 235 2.00 -24.04 -4.65
CA TRP A 235 1.38 -23.82 -3.33
C TRP A 235 0.11 -24.65 -3.14
N VAL A 236 -0.70 -24.81 -4.19
CA VAL A 236 -1.87 -25.70 -4.15
C VAL A 236 -1.43 -27.15 -3.96
N ALA A 237 -0.43 -27.61 -4.72
CA ALA A 237 0.10 -28.97 -4.61
C ALA A 237 0.71 -29.26 -3.23
N GLN A 238 1.30 -28.25 -2.58
CA GLN A 238 1.86 -28.34 -1.23
C GLN A 238 0.80 -28.20 -0.12
N GLY A 239 -0.42 -27.78 -0.45
CA GLY A 239 -1.49 -27.52 0.51
C GLY A 239 -1.40 -26.16 1.22
N ASP A 240 -0.48 -25.29 0.80
CA ASP A 240 -0.30 -23.93 1.33
C ASP A 240 -1.40 -22.98 0.87
N LEU A 241 -1.97 -23.23 -0.32
CA LEU A 241 -3.12 -22.50 -0.85
C LEU A 241 -4.31 -23.45 -1.04
N LYS A 242 -5.39 -23.20 -0.29
CA LYS A 242 -6.66 -23.90 -0.46
C LYS A 242 -7.55 -23.12 -1.43
N LEU A 243 -7.86 -23.73 -2.56
CA LEU A 243 -8.89 -23.24 -3.47
C LEU A 243 -10.24 -23.64 -2.87
N GLY A 244 -11.09 -22.64 -2.61
CA GLY A 244 -12.42 -22.83 -2.03
C GLY A 244 -13.47 -23.19 -3.06
#